data_AF-A0A3D4QRD1-F1
#
_entry.id   AF-A0A3D4QRD1-F1
#
_cell.length_a   1.000
_cell.length_b   1.000
_cell.length_c   1.000
_cell.angle_alpha   90.00
_cell.angle_beta   90.00
_cell.angle_gamma   90.00
#
_symmetry.space_group_name_H-M   'P 1'
#
loop_
_entity.id
_entity.type
_entity.pdbx_description
1 polymer ?
#
loop_
_entity_poly.entity_id
_entity_poly.type
_entity_poly.pdbx_seq_one_letter_code
_entity_poly.pdbx_strand_id
1 'polypeptide(L)' 'MEGKKYSIKEDFSMLALLIIPVGVAVNFVGGQLASLLKLPMYLDAIGTIFASLLCGPWV' A
#
# COMPACT_ATOMS: atom_id res chain seq x y z
N MET A 1 7.72 31.07 -5.88
CA MET A 1 8.16 29.72 -5.47
C MET A 1 7.34 29.38 -4.25
N GLU A 2 6.18 28.73 -4.47
CA GLU A 2 5.21 28.46 -3.40
C GLU A 2 5.70 27.25 -2.61
N GLY A 3 6.04 27.47 -1.33
CA GLY A 3 6.53 26.41 -0.45
C GLY A 3 5.41 25.41 -0.19
N LYS A 4 5.54 24.20 -0.75
CA LYS A 4 4.62 23.09 -0.49
C LYS A 4 4.63 22.82 1.02
N LYS A 5 3.50 23.09 1.68
CA LYS A 5 3.32 22.86 3.10
C LYS A 5 2.94 21.39 3.26
N TYR A 6 3.94 20.52 3.43
CA TYR A 6 3.69 19.10 3.67
C TYR A 6 3.02 18.96 5.05
N SER A 7 1.76 18.57 5.04
CA SER A 7 0.96 18.36 6.24
C SER A 7 0.41 16.94 6.17
N ILE A 8 0.69 16.12 7.18
CA ILE A 8 0.21 14.73 7.25
C ILE A 8 -1.32 14.64 7.08
N LYS A 9 -2.06 15.70 7.42
CA LYS A 9 -3.51 15.77 7.20
C LYS A 9 -3.91 15.90 5.72
N GLU A 10 -3.03 16.47 4.90
CA GLU A 10 -3.19 16.61 3.44
C GLU A 10 -2.69 15.35 2.70
N ASP A 11 -1.68 14.67 3.24
CA ASP A 11 -1.17 13.39 2.73
C ASP A 11 -2.19 12.25 2.91
N PHE A 12 -2.96 12.25 4.01
CA PHE A 12 -4.11 11.36 4.22
C PHE A 12 -5.38 11.87 3.52
N SER A 13 -5.31 11.97 2.20
CA SER A 13 -6.47 12.26 1.35
C SER A 13 -7.52 11.14 1.44
N MET A 14 -8.76 11.40 1.00
CA MET A 14 -9.83 10.39 0.95
C MET A 14 -9.40 9.12 0.17
N LEU A 15 -8.51 9.31 -0.81
CA LEU A 15 -7.89 8.24 -1.60
C LEU A 15 -6.96 7.35 -0.75
N ALA A 16 -6.13 7.94 0.11
CA ALA A 16 -5.24 7.23 1.03
C ALA A 16 -6.02 6.35 2.01
N LEU A 17 -7.07 6.92 2.62
CA LEU A 17 -7.95 6.19 3.54
C LEU A 17 -8.64 4.97 2.91
N LEU A 18 -8.88 5.02 1.60
CA LEU A 18 -9.45 3.90 0.85
C LEU A 18 -8.40 2.87 0.43
N ILE A 19 -7.20 3.31 0.04
CA ILE A 19 -6.12 2.41 -0.39
C ILE A 19 -5.55 1.60 0.78
N ILE A 20 -5.47 2.13 2.00
CA ILE A 20 -4.93 1.39 3.15
C ILE A 20 -5.62 0.03 3.35
N PRO A 21 -6.97 -0.05 3.52
CA PRO A 21 -7.64 -1.34 3.67
C PRO A 21 -7.59 -2.21 2.39
N VAL A 22 -7.59 -1.59 1.20
CA VAL A 22 -7.46 -2.31 -0.07
C VAL A 22 -6.08 -2.98 -0.19
N GLY A 23 -5.01 -2.27 0.15
CA GLY A 23 -3.64 -2.79 0.15
C GLY A 23 -3.47 -3.93 1.15
N VAL A 24 -4.07 -3.84 2.33
CA VAL A 24 -4.10 -4.93 3.32
C VAL A 24 -4.81 -6.17 2.76
N ALA A 25 -5.95 -5.99 2.07
CA ALA A 25 -6.67 -7.10 1.45
C ALA A 25 -5.85 -7.76 0.33
N VAL A 26 -5.18 -6.98 -0.51
CA VAL A 26 -4.31 -7.49 -1.58
C VAL A 26 -3.14 -8.27 -1.01
N ASN A 27 -2.47 -7.76 0.04
CA ASN A 27 -1.40 -8.49 0.71
C ASN A 27 -1.91 -9.81 1.28
N PHE A 28 -2.99 -9.78 2.06
CA PHE A 28 -3.56 -10.98 2.67
C PHE A 28 -3.90 -12.06 1.64
N VAL A 29 -4.46 -11.69 0.49
CA VAL A 29 -4.73 -12.62 -0.61
C VAL A 29 -3.42 -13.13 -1.24
N GLY A 30 -2.43 -12.26 -1.43
CA GLY A 30 -1.11 -12.62 -1.95
C GLY A 30 -0.36 -13.62 -1.06
N GLY A 31 -0.38 -13.43 0.26
CA GLY A 31 0.20 -14.36 1.23
C GLY A 31 -0.51 -15.70 1.30
N GLN A 32 -1.84 -15.72 1.18
CA GLN A 32 -2.60 -16.96 1.05
C GLN A 32 -2.27 -17.70 -0.27
N LEU A 33 -2.19 -16.99 -1.39
CA LEU A 33 -1.77 -17.56 -2.68
C LEU A 33 -0.36 -18.14 -2.64
N ALA A 34 0.59 -17.42 -2.03
CA ALA A 34 1.97 -17.88 -1.86
C ALA A 34 2.05 -19.17 -1.01
N SER A 35 1.26 -19.21 0.08
CA SER A 35 1.19 -20.38 0.97
C SER A 35 0.54 -21.59 0.29
N LEU A 36 -0.53 -21.38 -0.49
CA LEU A 36 -1.18 -22.43 -1.25
C LEU A 36 -0.27 -23.03 -2.32
N LEU A 37 0.49 -22.19 -3.02
CA LEU A 37 1.41 -22.61 -4.08
C LEU A 37 2.78 -23.06 -3.56
N LYS A 38 3.01 -23.03 -2.23
CA LYS A 38 4.28 -23.34 -1.56
C LYS A 38 5.47 -22.56 -2.14
N LEU A 39 5.25 -21.31 -2.50
CA LEU A 39 6.32 -20.49 -3.05
C LEU A 39 7.27 -20.06 -1.92
N PRO A 40 8.59 -20.22 -2.06
CA PRO A 40 9.57 -19.81 -1.03
C PRO A 40 9.68 -18.28 -0.86
N MET A 41 8.85 -17.51 -1.55
CA MET A 41 8.83 -16.04 -1.57
C MET A 41 7.49 -15.53 -1.06
N TYR A 42 7.52 -14.53 -0.16
CA TYR A 42 6.34 -13.81 0.29
C TYR A 42 5.83 -12.85 -0.80
N LEU A 43 4.68 -13.17 -1.40
CA LEU A 43 4.05 -12.32 -2.44
C LEU A 43 3.41 -11.04 -1.87
N ASP A 44 3.26 -10.95 -0.55
CA ASP A 44 2.74 -9.76 0.15
C ASP A 44 3.57 -8.48 -0.11
N ALA A 45 4.82 -8.58 -0.57
CA ALA A 45 5.60 -7.39 -0.90
C ALA A 45 5.02 -6.59 -2.08
N ILE A 46 4.30 -7.25 -2.99
CA ILE A 46 3.76 -6.62 -4.20
C ILE A 46 2.67 -5.59 -3.84
N GLY A 47 1.75 -5.93 -2.94
CA GLY A 47 0.67 -5.00 -2.58
C GLY A 47 1.20 -3.77 -1.83
N THR A 48 2.27 -3.91 -1.05
CA THR A 48 2.95 -2.76 -0.41
C THR A 48 3.69 -1.88 -1.42
N ILE A 49 4.33 -2.46 -2.44
CA ILE A 49 4.98 -1.71 -3.53
C ILE A 49 3.93 -0.93 -4.35
N PHE A 50 2.79 -1.56 -4.67
CA PHE A 50 1.70 -0.88 -5.36
C PHE A 50 1.06 0.21 -4.51
N ALA A 51 0.82 -0.04 -3.22
CA ALA A 51 0.25 0.96 -2.31
C ALA A 51 1.17 2.19 -2.18
N SER A 52 2.48 1.98 -2.02
CA SER A 52 3.46 3.07 -1.95
C SER A 52 3.65 3.82 -3.27
N LEU A 53 3.51 3.15 -4.42
CA LEU A 53 3.49 3.80 -5.74
C LEU A 53 2.26 4.70 -5.93
N LEU A 54 1.09 4.27 -5.45
CA LEU A 54 -0.18 4.96 -5.67
C LEU A 54 -0.44 6.07 -4.64
N CYS A 55 -0.03 5.87 -3.39
CA CYS A 55 -0.28 6.83 -2.31
C CYS A 55 0.96 7.57 -1.82
N GLY A 56 2.15 7.21 -2.31
CA GLY A 56 3.41 7.79 -1.90
C GLY A 56 3.94 7.19 -0.59
N PRO A 57 5.18 7.56 -0.19
CA PRO A 57 5.86 7.01 0.98
C PRO A 57 5.37 7.56 2.32
N TRP A 58 4.51 8.59 2.30
CA TRP A 58 4.01 9.29 3.50
C TRP A 58 2.57 8.91 3.89
N VAL A 59 1.95 8.01 3.10
CA VAL A 59 0.78 7.23 3.52
C VAL A 59 1.25 6.05 4.37
#